data_AF-A0A077XS74-F1
#
_entry.id   AF-A0A077XS74-F1
#
_cell.length_a   1.000
_cell.length_b   1.000
_cell.length_c   1.000
_cell.angle_alpha   90.00
_cell.angle_beta   90.00
_cell.angle_gamma   90.00
#
_symmetry.space_group_name_H-M   'P 1'
#
loop_
_entity.id
_entity.type
_entity.pdbx_description
1 polymer ?
#
loop_
_entity_poly.entity_id
_entity_poly.type
_entity_poly.pdbx_seq_one_letter_code
_entity_poly.pdbx_strand_id
1 'polypeptide(L)'
;MAKSKGEIGYISRSMINRDNEQLVEVGRYMVTFNPKFIPEQNETRNEYSYQLLKNTLHHFNLSKHIHNFLQTLMFDALIGNSDRHQENWAFISDSFISEEDVDIGNMLERAQKEKEKGFVYSRELVSKEFELRKLTIKNMAPIYDSGSSLGRELTEDRIEKILKDKQMMDAYVRRGTSELHWEDKRKVPHFDLLRHFKKLELKSDFEQATAFLKNWDFQKIEEIILNIDHVLPEEHSFYKLSSMRKELILKLLTLRYKNIISIINE
;
A
#
# COMPACT_ATOMS: atom_id res chain seq x y z
N MET A 1 3.09 -21.04 -4.50
CA MET A 1 1.84 -21.31 -5.23
C MET A 1 1.09 -22.41 -4.49
N ALA A 2 -0.23 -22.39 -4.47
CA ALA A 2 -1.06 -23.41 -3.84
C ALA A 2 -2.24 -23.77 -4.71
N LYS A 3 -2.67 -25.03 -4.63
CA LYS A 3 -3.83 -25.54 -5.36
C LYS A 3 -4.95 -25.86 -4.38
N SER A 4 -6.13 -25.31 -4.62
CA SER A 4 -7.33 -25.59 -3.82
C SER A 4 -8.53 -25.69 -4.74
N LYS A 5 -9.30 -26.79 -4.64
CA LYS A 5 -10.54 -27.02 -5.43
C LYS A 5 -10.38 -26.84 -6.95
N GLY A 6 -9.20 -27.13 -7.50
CA GLY A 6 -8.91 -26.97 -8.93
C GLY A 6 -8.39 -25.60 -9.34
N GLU A 7 -8.36 -24.62 -8.43
CA GLU A 7 -7.80 -23.30 -8.65
C GLU A 7 -6.37 -23.21 -8.13
N ILE A 8 -5.58 -22.36 -8.77
CA ILE A 8 -4.20 -22.07 -8.40
C ILE A 8 -4.12 -20.65 -7.87
N GLY A 9 -3.47 -20.48 -6.73
CA GLY A 9 -3.26 -19.19 -6.09
C GLY A 9 -1.92 -19.05 -5.40
N TYR A 10 -1.77 -17.93 -4.70
CA TYR A 10 -0.63 -17.63 -3.84
C TYR A 10 -1.07 -17.72 -2.38
N ILE A 11 -0.22 -18.28 -1.52
CA ILE A 11 -0.43 -18.26 -0.08
C ILE A 11 0.55 -17.25 0.50
N SER A 12 0.01 -16.27 1.21
CA SER A 12 0.78 -15.37 2.05
C SER A 12 0.72 -15.88 3.49
N ARG A 13 1.87 -15.88 4.17
CA ARG A 13 1.91 -16.19 5.60
C ARG A 13 1.03 -15.18 6.35
N SER A 14 0.25 -15.64 7.32
CA SER A 14 -0.51 -14.74 8.18
C SER A 14 0.43 -13.83 8.97
N MET A 15 0.11 -12.55 9.02
CA MET A 15 0.93 -11.52 9.67
C MET A 15 0.53 -11.25 11.13
N ILE A 16 -0.50 -11.93 11.61
CA ILE A 16 -1.04 -11.82 12.97
C ILE A 16 -1.13 -13.19 13.62
N ASN A 17 -1.02 -13.23 14.94
CA ASN A 17 -1.53 -14.36 15.71
C ASN A 17 -3.05 -14.23 15.87
N ARG A 18 -3.81 -15.09 15.19
CA ARG A 18 -5.28 -15.03 15.18
C ARG A 18 -5.93 -15.21 16.55
N ASP A 19 -5.22 -15.76 17.52
CA ASP A 19 -5.76 -15.96 18.87
C ASP A 19 -5.83 -14.66 19.67
N ASN A 20 -4.93 -13.70 19.43
CA ASN A 20 -4.80 -12.51 20.26
C ASN A 20 -4.46 -11.21 19.51
N GLU A 21 -4.38 -11.24 18.18
CA GLU A 21 -4.07 -10.08 17.33
C GLU A 21 -5.08 -9.91 16.21
N GLN A 22 -5.23 -8.67 15.76
CA GLN A 22 -6.09 -8.27 14.65
C GLN A 22 -5.39 -7.23 13.78
N LEU A 23 -5.88 -7.08 12.55
CA LEU A 23 -5.46 -6.02 11.63
C LEU A 23 -6.51 -4.93 11.64
N VAL A 24 -6.14 -3.73 12.06
CA VAL A 24 -7.02 -2.55 12.01
C VAL A 24 -6.57 -1.67 10.86
N GLU A 25 -7.37 -1.60 9.81
CA GLU A 25 -7.07 -0.85 8.59
C GLU A 25 -7.01 0.66 8.86
N VAL A 26 -6.05 1.33 8.23
CA VAL A 26 -5.85 2.78 8.40
C VAL A 26 -6.99 3.57 7.77
N GLY A 27 -7.61 3.05 6.70
CA GLY A 27 -8.82 3.61 6.10
C GLY A 27 -9.93 3.89 7.12
N ARG A 28 -10.07 3.04 8.15
CA ARG A 28 -11.07 3.21 9.23
C ARG A 28 -10.81 4.48 10.06
N TYR A 29 -9.54 4.77 10.35
CA TYR A 29 -9.15 6.02 11.00
C TYR A 29 -9.41 7.22 10.08
N MET A 30 -9.15 7.09 8.77
CA MET A 30 -9.36 8.18 7.80
C MET A 30 -10.84 8.55 7.67
N VAL A 31 -11.74 7.56 7.60
CA VAL A 31 -13.19 7.76 7.58
C VAL A 31 -13.67 8.37 8.90
N THR A 32 -13.15 7.92 10.04
CA THR A 32 -13.50 8.49 11.35
C THR A 32 -13.08 9.95 11.47
N PHE A 33 -11.87 10.27 11.02
CA PHE A 33 -11.35 11.64 11.01
C PHE A 33 -12.14 12.53 10.04
N ASN A 34 -12.39 12.06 8.81
CA ASN A 34 -13.16 12.76 7.79
C ASN A 34 -14.34 11.91 7.29
N PRO A 35 -15.52 11.99 7.93
CA PRO A 35 -16.71 11.22 7.52
C PRO A 35 -17.25 11.54 6.12
N LYS A 36 -16.75 12.59 5.45
CA LYS A 36 -17.07 12.87 4.06
C LYS A 36 -16.25 12.03 3.07
N PHE A 37 -15.14 11.46 3.52
CA PHE A 37 -14.39 10.51 2.73
C PHE A 37 -15.10 9.15 2.82
N ILE A 38 -15.79 8.78 1.74
CA ILE A 38 -16.46 7.49 1.60
C ILE A 38 -15.69 6.72 0.51
N PRO A 39 -14.86 5.73 0.86
CA PRO A 39 -13.97 5.09 -0.11
C PRO A 39 -14.69 4.38 -1.26
N GLU A 40 -15.90 3.87 -1.01
CA GLU A 40 -16.71 3.11 -1.97
C GLU A 40 -17.41 4.01 -2.99
N GLN A 41 -17.46 5.33 -2.74
CA GLN A 41 -18.09 6.31 -3.62
C GLN A 41 -17.06 7.01 -4.51
N ASN A 42 -17.32 7.00 -5.82
CA ASN A 42 -16.42 7.58 -6.81
C ASN A 42 -16.23 9.09 -6.61
N GLU A 43 -17.26 9.79 -6.12
CA GLU A 43 -17.29 11.24 -5.88
C GLU A 43 -16.28 11.66 -4.81
N THR A 44 -15.96 10.77 -3.87
CA THR A 44 -15.10 11.04 -2.70
C THR A 44 -13.80 10.27 -2.73
N ARG A 45 -13.58 9.38 -3.72
CA ARG A 45 -12.35 8.59 -3.85
C ARG A 45 -11.09 9.46 -3.95
N ASN A 46 -11.19 10.63 -4.57
CA ASN A 46 -10.06 11.57 -4.70
C ASN A 46 -9.69 12.30 -3.39
N GLU A 47 -10.48 12.14 -2.33
CA GLU A 47 -10.13 12.60 -0.97
C GLU A 47 -9.06 11.70 -0.33
N TYR A 48 -8.85 10.48 -0.85
CA TYR A 48 -7.76 9.59 -0.46
C TYR A 48 -6.41 10.17 -0.85
N SER A 49 -5.91 11.06 0.02
CA SER A 49 -4.75 11.91 -0.20
C SER A 49 -3.71 11.75 0.91
N TYR A 50 -2.48 12.14 0.61
CA TYR A 50 -1.41 12.17 1.59
C TYR A 50 -1.73 13.07 2.79
N GLN A 51 -2.38 14.20 2.54
CA GLN A 51 -2.79 15.15 3.58
C GLN A 51 -3.86 14.55 4.47
N LEU A 52 -4.83 13.81 3.92
CA LEU A 52 -5.81 13.10 4.73
C LEU A 52 -5.12 12.06 5.62
N LEU A 53 -4.18 11.28 5.07
CA LEU A 53 -3.39 10.31 5.84
C LEU A 53 -2.59 11.00 6.96
N LYS A 54 -1.81 12.03 6.64
CA LYS A 54 -0.97 12.75 7.60
C LYS A 54 -1.79 13.39 8.71
N ASN A 55 -2.91 14.05 8.38
CA ASN A 55 -3.80 14.67 9.35
C ASN A 55 -4.51 13.64 10.23
N THR A 56 -4.89 12.50 9.65
CA THR A 56 -5.45 11.37 10.41
C THR A 56 -4.44 10.85 11.43
N LEU A 57 -3.19 10.60 11.01
CA LEU A 57 -2.14 10.16 11.91
C LEU A 57 -1.85 11.18 13.01
N HIS A 58 -1.87 12.48 12.69
CA HIS A 58 -1.71 13.52 13.69
C HIS A 58 -2.86 13.55 14.70
N HIS A 59 -4.11 13.53 14.23
CA HIS A 59 -5.31 13.57 15.06
C HIS A 59 -5.32 12.44 16.10
N PHE A 60 -4.99 11.21 15.67
CA PHE A 60 -4.97 10.04 16.54
C PHE A 60 -3.66 9.82 17.31
N ASN A 61 -2.73 10.79 17.28
CA ASN A 61 -1.40 10.69 17.91
C ASN A 61 -0.56 9.50 17.40
N LEU A 62 -0.70 9.16 16.12
CA LEU A 62 -0.02 8.07 15.41
C LEU A 62 1.12 8.57 14.49
N SER A 63 1.45 9.87 14.53
CA SER A 63 2.50 10.46 13.68
C SER A 63 3.86 9.75 13.77
N LYS A 64 4.17 9.06 14.89
CA LYS A 64 5.39 8.25 15.03
C LYS A 64 5.54 7.16 13.96
N HIS A 65 4.46 6.76 13.30
CA HIS A 65 4.44 5.75 12.25
C HIS A 65 4.57 6.32 10.84
N ILE A 66 4.69 7.64 10.66
CA ILE A 66 4.71 8.26 9.32
C ILE A 66 5.80 7.66 8.42
N HIS A 67 6.98 7.37 8.97
CA HIS A 67 8.08 6.75 8.24
C HIS A 67 7.71 5.38 7.65
N ASN A 68 6.80 4.60 8.28
CA ASN A 68 6.34 3.31 7.75
C ASN A 68 5.46 3.49 6.50
N PHE A 69 4.62 4.53 6.47
CA PHE A 69 3.82 4.88 5.30
C PHE A 69 4.70 5.38 4.17
N LEU A 70 5.64 6.27 4.49
CA LEU A 70 6.64 6.75 3.53
C LEU A 70 7.45 5.59 2.94
N GLN A 71 7.90 4.65 3.78
CA GLN A 71 8.65 3.46 3.35
C GLN A 71 7.85 2.63 2.34
N THR A 72 6.56 2.42 2.60
CA THR A 72 5.70 1.66 1.70
C THR A 72 5.47 2.42 0.39
N LEU A 73 5.30 3.74 0.42
CA LEU A 73 5.20 4.54 -0.80
C LEU A 73 6.52 4.58 -1.59
N MET A 74 7.68 4.53 -0.92
CA MET A 74 8.98 4.33 -1.58
C MET A 74 9.04 2.96 -2.25
N PHE A 75 8.55 1.92 -1.57
CA PHE A 75 8.49 0.57 -2.10
C PHE A 75 7.52 0.47 -3.29
N ASP A 76 6.35 1.11 -3.22
CA ASP A 76 5.39 1.19 -4.32
C ASP A 76 5.97 1.92 -5.53
N ALA A 77 6.75 2.98 -5.33
CA ALA A 77 7.49 3.64 -6.40
C ALA A 77 8.52 2.71 -7.06
N LEU A 78 9.18 1.87 -6.27
CA LEU A 78 10.18 0.90 -6.71
C LEU A 78 9.55 -0.23 -7.54
N ILE A 79 8.43 -0.79 -7.09
CA ILE A 79 7.75 -1.90 -7.80
C ILE A 79 6.70 -1.42 -8.82
N GLY A 80 6.42 -0.11 -8.85
CA GLY A 80 5.43 0.50 -9.72
C GLY A 80 3.98 0.16 -9.35
N ASN A 81 3.68 0.06 -8.05
CA ASN A 81 2.31 -0.20 -7.58
C ASN A 81 1.43 1.04 -7.75
N SER A 82 0.33 0.91 -8.47
CA SER A 82 -0.62 2.00 -8.72
C SER A 82 -1.93 1.88 -7.93
N ASP A 83 -2.02 0.94 -6.98
CA ASP A 83 -3.29 0.44 -6.43
C ASP A 83 -3.25 0.28 -4.90
N ARG A 84 -2.42 1.06 -4.23
CA ARG A 84 -2.29 1.09 -2.77
C ARG A 84 -3.46 1.85 -2.13
N HIS A 85 -4.61 1.18 -2.01
CA HIS A 85 -5.82 1.74 -1.40
C HIS A 85 -5.72 1.87 0.12
N GLN A 86 -6.68 2.58 0.73
CA GLN A 86 -6.75 2.85 2.17
C GLN A 86 -6.84 1.59 3.06
N GLU A 87 -7.35 0.49 2.52
CA GLU A 87 -7.42 -0.82 3.18
C GLU A 87 -6.11 -1.59 3.11
N ASN A 88 -5.20 -1.22 2.19
CA ASN A 88 -3.89 -1.88 2.03
C ASN A 88 -2.83 -1.33 3.00
N TRP A 89 -3.31 -0.84 4.14
CA TRP A 89 -2.56 -0.30 5.27
C TRP A 89 -3.25 -0.74 6.55
N ALA A 90 -2.51 -1.31 7.49
CA ALA A 90 -3.09 -1.70 8.77
C ALA A 90 -2.12 -1.53 9.92
N PHE A 91 -2.66 -1.39 11.11
CA PHE A 91 -1.96 -1.62 12.36
C PHE A 91 -2.24 -3.04 12.84
N ILE A 92 -1.23 -3.70 13.42
CA ILE A 92 -1.43 -4.91 14.22
C ILE A 92 -1.73 -4.45 15.64
N SER A 93 -2.88 -4.87 16.18
CA SER A 93 -3.29 -4.57 17.55
C SER A 93 -3.76 -5.82 18.28
N ASP A 94 -3.83 -5.75 19.60
CA ASP A 94 -4.44 -6.84 20.38
C ASP A 94 -5.93 -7.00 20.05
N SER A 95 -6.41 -8.25 20.02
CA SER A 95 -7.80 -8.60 19.65
C SER A 95 -8.79 -8.55 20.81
N PHE A 96 -8.40 -8.03 21.99
CA PHE A 96 -9.30 -7.90 23.15
C PHE A 96 -10.53 -7.01 22.90
N ILE A 97 -10.56 -6.30 21.77
CA ILE A 97 -11.70 -5.57 21.23
C ILE A 97 -11.98 -6.18 19.85
N SER A 98 -13.04 -6.98 19.70
CA SER A 98 -13.33 -7.66 18.43
C SER A 98 -13.75 -6.67 17.34
N GLU A 99 -13.33 -6.88 16.09
CA GLU A 99 -13.79 -6.07 14.95
C GLU A 99 -15.26 -6.25 14.62
N GLU A 100 -15.84 -7.42 14.95
CA GLU A 100 -17.25 -7.74 14.69
C GLU A 100 -18.21 -6.81 15.46
N ASP A 101 -17.72 -6.11 16.48
CA ASP A 101 -18.51 -5.19 17.29
C ASP A 101 -18.53 -3.74 16.75
N VAL A 102 -17.69 -3.39 15.76
CA VAL A 102 -17.48 -1.98 15.34
C VAL A 102 -17.48 -1.86 13.82
N ASP A 103 -18.69 -2.01 13.28
CA ASP A 103 -18.99 -1.79 11.88
C ASP A 103 -19.15 -0.29 11.60
N ILE A 104 -18.08 0.39 11.20
CA ILE A 104 -18.05 1.86 11.09
C ILE A 104 -18.96 2.39 9.98
N GLY A 105 -19.10 1.64 8.89
CA GLY A 105 -20.02 1.95 7.80
C GLY A 105 -21.47 1.93 8.31
N ASN A 106 -21.86 0.83 8.97
CA ASN A 106 -23.15 0.78 9.64
C ASN A 106 -23.23 1.67 10.88
N MET A 107 -22.15 2.08 11.55
CA MET A 107 -22.20 2.95 12.74
C MET A 107 -22.45 4.40 12.35
N LEU A 108 -21.94 4.88 11.22
CA LEU A 108 -22.30 6.20 10.69
C LEU A 108 -23.76 6.20 10.20
N GLU A 109 -24.18 5.13 9.53
CA GLU A 109 -25.57 4.93 9.08
C GLU A 109 -26.54 4.71 10.26
N ARG A 110 -26.12 3.98 11.30
CA ARG A 110 -26.86 3.77 12.56
C ARG A 110 -26.83 5.02 13.41
N ALA A 111 -25.75 5.79 13.50
CA ALA A 111 -25.76 7.08 14.19
C ALA A 111 -26.72 8.08 13.50
N GLN A 112 -26.91 7.97 12.18
CA GLN A 112 -27.95 8.69 11.46
C GLN A 112 -29.37 8.14 11.73
N LYS A 113 -29.57 6.81 11.73
CA LYS A 113 -30.88 6.16 12.00
C LYS A 113 -31.31 6.16 13.48
N GLU A 114 -30.39 6.04 14.42
CA GLU A 114 -30.61 6.00 15.88
C GLU A 114 -30.92 7.39 16.46
N LYS A 115 -30.62 8.46 15.70
CA LYS A 115 -31.16 9.81 15.95
C LYS A 115 -32.69 9.81 16.00
N GLU A 116 -33.35 8.85 15.34
CA GLU A 116 -34.81 8.64 15.36
C GLU A 116 -35.28 7.78 16.56
N LYS A 117 -34.37 7.12 17.29
CA LYS A 117 -34.68 6.18 18.40
C LYS A 117 -34.11 6.57 19.77
N GLY A 118 -33.40 7.69 19.88
CA GLY A 118 -32.97 8.26 21.16
C GLY A 118 -31.66 7.72 21.75
N PHE A 119 -30.93 6.87 21.03
CA PHE A 119 -29.56 6.47 21.36
C PHE A 119 -28.57 7.27 20.50
N VAL A 120 -27.57 7.91 21.12
CA VAL A 120 -26.61 8.79 20.41
C VAL A 120 -25.21 8.23 20.54
N TYR A 121 -24.75 7.48 19.54
CA TYR A 121 -23.31 7.31 19.30
C TYR A 121 -22.81 8.60 18.64
N SER A 122 -22.30 9.55 19.44
CA SER A 122 -21.78 10.81 18.93
C SER A 122 -20.44 10.56 18.21
N ARG A 123 -20.09 11.44 17.26
CA ARG A 123 -18.75 11.45 16.62
C ARG A 123 -17.61 11.47 17.65
N GLU A 124 -17.86 12.08 18.81
CA GLU A 124 -16.94 12.12 19.93
C GLU A 124 -16.71 10.74 20.56
N LEU A 125 -17.76 9.91 20.70
CA LEU A 125 -17.64 8.54 21.21
C LEU A 125 -16.85 7.65 20.25
N VAL A 126 -17.11 7.75 18.95
CA VAL A 126 -16.35 6.99 17.92
C VAL A 126 -14.88 7.42 17.92
N SER A 127 -14.60 8.72 17.94
CA SER A 127 -13.23 9.23 18.03
C SER A 127 -12.52 8.73 19.30
N LYS A 128 -13.21 8.75 20.46
CA LYS A 128 -12.67 8.24 21.72
C LYS A 128 -12.39 6.74 21.69
N GLU A 129 -13.21 5.97 20.99
CA GLU A 129 -12.95 4.53 20.80
C GLU A 129 -11.64 4.31 20.04
N PHE A 130 -11.41 5.04 18.96
CA PHE A 130 -10.15 4.98 18.21
C PHE A 130 -8.95 5.47 19.02
N GLU A 131 -9.13 6.49 19.83
CA GLU A 131 -8.12 6.93 20.80
C GLU A 131 -7.79 5.85 21.85
N LEU A 132 -8.72 4.97 22.19
CA LEU A 132 -8.46 3.83 23.07
C LEU A 132 -7.82 2.67 22.31
N ARG A 133 -8.29 2.36 21.09
CA ARG A 133 -7.69 1.34 20.22
C ARG A 133 -6.21 1.60 19.96
N LYS A 134 -5.80 2.87 19.84
CA LYS A 134 -4.38 3.22 19.66
C LYS A 134 -3.47 2.66 20.76
N LEU A 135 -3.99 2.46 21.98
CA LEU A 135 -3.25 1.92 23.12
C LEU A 135 -2.93 0.43 22.94
N THR A 136 -3.68 -0.26 22.08
CA THR A 136 -3.50 -1.68 21.75
C THR A 136 -2.67 -1.90 20.50
N ILE A 137 -2.27 -0.83 19.79
CA ILE A 137 -1.41 -0.93 18.60
C ILE A 137 -0.03 -1.40 19.03
N LYS A 138 0.37 -2.56 18.50
CA LYS A 138 1.71 -3.12 18.65
C LYS A 138 2.65 -2.54 17.60
N ASN A 139 2.28 -2.66 16.32
CA ASN A 139 3.12 -2.31 15.18
C ASN A 139 2.30 -1.92 13.95
N MET A 140 2.95 -1.34 12.93
CA MET A 140 2.40 -1.29 11.57
C MET A 140 2.46 -2.69 10.96
N ALA A 141 1.43 -3.07 10.21
CA ALA A 141 1.42 -4.34 9.48
C ALA A 141 2.56 -4.37 8.44
N PRO A 142 3.13 -5.55 8.13
CA PRO A 142 4.00 -5.68 6.96
C PRO A 142 3.30 -5.21 5.69
N ILE A 143 4.05 -4.82 4.66
CA ILE A 143 3.46 -4.49 3.35
C ILE A 143 2.79 -5.75 2.78
N TYR A 144 1.50 -5.66 2.45
CA TYR A 144 0.73 -6.75 1.81
C TYR A 144 -0.01 -6.22 0.58
N ASP A 145 -0.68 -7.12 -0.15
CA ASP A 145 -1.46 -6.79 -1.34
C ASP A 145 -0.75 -5.86 -2.36
N SER A 146 0.40 -6.31 -2.83
CA SER A 146 1.17 -5.64 -3.89
C SER A 146 0.92 -6.28 -5.26
N GLY A 147 -0.24 -6.91 -5.46
CA GLY A 147 -0.58 -7.65 -6.68
C GLY A 147 -0.60 -6.78 -7.93
N SER A 148 -0.99 -5.52 -7.81
CA SER A 148 -1.11 -4.54 -8.90
C SER A 148 0.23 -3.85 -9.25
N SER A 149 1.31 -4.63 -9.39
CA SER A 149 2.68 -4.11 -9.56
C SER A 149 3.46 -4.81 -10.69
N LEU A 150 4.68 -4.34 -10.96
CA LEU A 150 5.68 -5.01 -11.80
C LEU A 150 5.23 -5.33 -13.24
N GLY A 151 4.35 -4.50 -13.81
CA GLY A 151 3.87 -4.67 -15.18
C GLY A 151 2.93 -5.86 -15.38
N ARG A 152 2.19 -6.26 -14.33
CA ARG A 152 1.21 -7.35 -14.39
C ARG A 152 0.21 -7.19 -15.54
N GLU A 153 -0.18 -5.96 -15.84
CA GLU A 153 -1.16 -5.61 -16.87
C GLU A 153 -0.64 -5.74 -18.31
N LEU A 154 0.68 -5.84 -18.49
CA LEU A 154 1.30 -5.86 -19.82
C LEU A 154 1.18 -7.24 -20.46
N THR A 155 0.70 -7.27 -21.71
CA THR A 155 0.70 -8.47 -22.57
C THR A 155 2.12 -8.76 -23.09
N GLU A 156 2.41 -10.01 -23.45
CA GLU A 156 3.75 -10.40 -23.97
C GLU A 156 4.17 -9.54 -25.19
N ASP A 157 3.26 -9.27 -26.13
CA ASP A 157 3.53 -8.39 -27.28
C ASP A 157 3.93 -6.96 -26.85
N ARG A 158 3.32 -6.46 -25.77
CA ARG A 158 3.63 -5.13 -25.24
C ARG A 158 4.96 -5.14 -24.51
N ILE A 159 5.27 -6.21 -23.77
CA ILE A 159 6.56 -6.45 -23.14
C ILE A 159 7.66 -6.44 -24.20
N GLU A 160 7.49 -7.17 -25.30
CA GLU A 160 8.46 -7.21 -26.40
C GLU A 160 8.78 -5.81 -26.95
N LYS A 161 7.76 -5.01 -27.20
CA LYS A 161 7.91 -3.63 -27.69
C LYS A 161 8.66 -2.76 -26.68
N ILE A 162 8.28 -2.84 -25.40
CA ILE A 162 8.92 -2.07 -24.33
C ILE A 162 10.40 -2.48 -24.14
N LEU A 163 10.72 -3.77 -24.24
CA LEU A 163 12.10 -4.26 -24.11
C LEU A 163 13.02 -3.80 -25.25
N LYS A 164 12.47 -3.63 -26.47
CA LYS A 164 13.21 -3.18 -27.66
C LYS A 164 13.33 -1.66 -27.78
N ASP A 165 12.44 -0.90 -27.13
CA ASP A 165 12.38 0.56 -27.23
C ASP A 165 12.64 1.22 -25.86
N LYS A 166 13.84 1.78 -25.70
CA LYS A 166 14.25 2.51 -24.49
C LYS A 166 13.31 3.67 -24.15
N GLN A 167 12.79 4.40 -25.16
CA GLN A 167 11.88 5.52 -24.89
C GLN A 167 10.54 5.01 -24.36
N MET A 168 10.03 3.88 -24.85
CA MET A 168 8.83 3.26 -24.30
C MET A 168 9.04 2.79 -22.85
N MET A 169 10.19 2.17 -22.56
CA MET A 169 10.56 1.77 -21.20
C MET A 169 10.60 2.96 -20.24
N ASP A 170 11.34 4.01 -20.62
CA ASP A 170 11.50 5.22 -19.80
C ASP A 170 10.13 5.91 -19.61
N ALA A 171 9.29 5.97 -20.65
CA ALA A 171 7.93 6.51 -20.56
C ALA A 171 7.03 5.67 -19.64
N TYR A 172 7.11 4.34 -19.70
CA TYR A 172 6.35 3.45 -18.82
C TYR A 172 6.73 3.67 -17.35
N VAL A 173 8.02 3.71 -17.04
CA VAL A 173 8.53 3.97 -15.68
C VAL A 173 8.07 5.35 -15.18
N ARG A 174 8.20 6.40 -15.99
CA ARG A 174 7.84 7.77 -15.62
C ARG A 174 6.34 7.99 -15.41
N ARG A 175 5.49 7.27 -16.13
CA ARG A 175 4.02 7.41 -16.05
C ARG A 175 3.40 6.69 -14.85
N GLY A 176 4.17 5.90 -14.11
CA GLY A 176 3.68 5.25 -12.88
C GLY A 176 3.19 6.30 -11.88
N THR A 177 1.97 6.12 -11.39
CA THR A 177 1.33 7.03 -10.42
C THR A 177 0.96 6.28 -9.16
N SER A 178 0.99 6.99 -8.04
CA SER A 178 0.47 6.49 -6.76
C SER A 178 -1.06 6.48 -6.76
N GLU A 179 -1.65 5.53 -6.04
CA GLU A 179 -3.09 5.58 -5.73
C GLU A 179 -3.42 6.75 -4.78
N LEU A 180 -2.46 7.11 -3.92
CA LEU A 180 -2.59 8.22 -2.99
C LEU A 180 -2.52 9.56 -3.74
N HIS A 181 -3.56 10.38 -3.58
CA HIS A 181 -3.67 11.71 -4.18
C HIS A 181 -2.87 12.77 -3.41
N TRP A 182 -2.75 13.95 -4.00
CA TRP A 182 -2.24 15.16 -3.35
C TRP A 182 -3.36 16.14 -2.95
N GLU A 183 -2.97 17.33 -2.48
CA GLU A 183 -3.87 18.42 -2.06
C GLU A 183 -4.85 18.86 -3.15
N ASP A 184 -4.43 18.80 -4.41
CA ASP A 184 -5.25 19.13 -5.57
C ASP A 184 -6.19 18.00 -6.00
N LYS A 185 -6.29 16.94 -5.18
CA LYS A 185 -7.10 15.74 -5.42
C LYS A 185 -6.72 15.01 -6.70
N ARG A 186 -5.45 15.11 -7.12
CA ARG A 186 -4.91 14.39 -8.28
C ARG A 186 -3.92 13.33 -7.85
N LYS A 187 -3.89 12.23 -8.62
CA LYS A 187 -2.84 11.23 -8.50
C LYS A 187 -1.50 11.85 -8.88
N VAL A 188 -0.48 11.52 -8.11
CA VAL A 188 0.88 12.04 -8.31
C VAL A 188 1.75 10.94 -8.92
N PRO A 189 2.58 11.25 -9.93
CA PRO A 189 3.64 10.35 -10.36
C PRO A 189 4.51 9.91 -9.17
N HIS A 190 4.89 8.64 -9.12
CA HIS A 190 5.64 8.09 -7.99
C HIS A 190 6.85 8.93 -7.60
N PHE A 191 7.67 9.31 -8.58
CA PHE A 191 8.88 10.08 -8.36
C PHE A 191 8.61 11.53 -7.90
N ASP A 192 7.50 12.13 -8.31
CA ASP A 192 7.13 13.47 -7.86
C ASP A 192 6.63 13.43 -6.42
N LEU A 193 5.89 12.37 -6.06
CA LEU A 193 5.46 12.12 -4.68
C LEU A 193 6.66 11.97 -3.74
N LEU A 194 7.69 11.25 -4.16
CA LEU A 194 8.97 11.13 -3.45
C LEU A 194 9.63 12.50 -3.20
N ARG A 195 9.66 13.37 -4.21
CA ARG A 195 10.19 14.73 -4.10
C ARG A 195 9.37 15.59 -3.13
N HIS A 196 8.05 15.41 -3.11
CA HIS A 196 7.19 16.08 -2.13
C HIS A 196 7.54 15.65 -0.70
N PHE A 197 7.67 14.34 -0.45
CA PHE A 197 8.02 13.84 0.88
C PHE A 197 9.37 14.32 1.37
N LYS A 198 10.38 14.31 0.50
CA LYS A 198 11.71 14.82 0.82
C LYS A 198 11.70 16.29 1.25
N LYS A 199 10.78 17.10 0.71
CA LYS A 199 10.64 18.52 1.03
C LYS A 199 9.80 18.77 2.29
N LEU A 200 8.79 17.95 2.54
CA LEU A 200 7.75 18.22 3.55
C LEU A 200 7.93 17.47 4.86
N GLU A 201 8.55 16.28 4.83
CA GLU A 201 8.71 15.44 6.02
C GLU A 201 10.01 15.71 6.76
N LEU A 202 10.05 15.30 8.02
CA LEU A 202 11.28 15.37 8.79
C LEU A 202 12.36 14.55 8.09
N LYS A 203 13.57 15.10 8.03
CA LYS A 203 14.73 14.43 7.42
C LYS A 203 14.93 13.02 7.99
N SER A 204 14.76 12.85 9.30
CA SER A 204 14.88 11.55 9.98
C SER A 204 13.84 10.54 9.51
N ASP A 205 12.59 10.95 9.31
CA ASP A 205 11.52 10.05 8.85
C ASP A 205 11.77 9.62 7.40
N PHE A 206 12.22 10.53 6.55
CA PHE A 206 12.58 10.24 5.16
C PHE A 206 13.80 9.31 5.05
N GLU A 207 14.85 9.55 5.87
CA GLU A 207 16.04 8.69 5.94
C GLU A 207 15.70 7.30 6.46
N GLN A 208 14.83 7.20 7.47
CA GLN A 208 14.35 5.92 7.98
C GLN A 208 13.52 5.17 6.93
N ALA A 209 12.62 5.87 6.23
CA ALA A 209 11.78 5.31 5.18
C ALA A 209 12.58 4.76 3.99
N THR A 210 13.75 5.34 3.70
CA THR A 210 14.62 4.93 2.58
C THR A 210 15.73 3.96 2.98
N ALA A 211 15.88 3.67 4.28
CA ALA A 211 16.98 2.86 4.80
C ALA A 211 17.08 1.46 4.17
N PHE A 212 15.96 0.85 3.77
CA PHE A 212 15.94 -0.47 3.15
C PHE A 212 16.70 -0.52 1.81
N LEU A 213 16.78 0.61 1.09
CA LEU A 213 17.50 0.71 -0.18
C LEU A 213 19.02 0.58 -0.03
N LYS A 214 19.56 0.80 1.19
CA LYS A 214 20.99 0.59 1.48
C LYS A 214 21.43 -0.86 1.34
N ASN A 215 20.48 -1.79 1.47
CA ASN A 215 20.71 -3.23 1.35
C ASN A 215 20.38 -3.74 -0.08
N TRP A 216 20.31 -2.84 -1.07
CA TRP A 216 20.02 -3.22 -2.44
C TRP A 216 21.15 -4.05 -3.04
N ASP A 217 20.79 -5.25 -3.50
CA ASP A 217 21.70 -6.21 -4.11
C ASP A 217 21.12 -6.66 -5.45
N PHE A 218 21.76 -6.22 -6.54
CA PHE A 218 21.33 -6.54 -7.90
C PHE A 218 21.38 -8.04 -8.19
N GLN A 219 22.41 -8.74 -7.70
CA GLN A 219 22.59 -10.16 -7.97
C GLN A 219 21.52 -10.98 -7.24
N LYS A 220 21.28 -10.66 -5.96
CA LYS A 220 20.24 -11.33 -5.18
C LYS A 220 18.84 -11.09 -5.76
N ILE A 221 18.55 -9.89 -6.25
CA ILE A 221 17.26 -9.57 -6.87
C ILE A 221 17.09 -10.32 -8.19
N GLU A 222 18.11 -10.33 -9.03
CA GLU A 222 18.14 -11.10 -10.28
C GLU A 222 17.93 -12.60 -10.00
N GLU A 223 18.64 -13.16 -9.01
CA GLU A 223 18.48 -14.54 -8.59
C GLU A 223 17.04 -14.84 -8.15
N ILE A 224 16.42 -13.98 -7.33
CA ILE A 224 15.03 -14.15 -6.91
C ILE A 224 14.09 -14.19 -8.13
N ILE A 225 14.23 -13.24 -9.06
CA ILE A 225 13.33 -13.13 -10.22
C ILE A 225 13.50 -14.32 -11.17
N LEU A 226 14.75 -14.71 -11.44
CA LEU A 226 15.03 -15.82 -12.34
C LEU A 226 14.52 -17.15 -11.79
N ASN A 227 14.57 -17.34 -10.46
CA ASN A 227 14.19 -18.58 -9.80
C ASN A 227 12.77 -18.60 -9.20
N ILE A 228 11.98 -17.52 -9.30
CA ILE A 228 10.71 -17.35 -8.56
C ILE A 228 9.68 -18.47 -8.79
N ASP A 229 9.71 -19.08 -9.97
CA ASP A 229 8.77 -20.11 -10.42
C ASP A 229 9.44 -21.47 -10.65
N HIS A 230 10.70 -21.64 -10.20
CA HIS A 230 11.42 -22.93 -10.29
C HIS A 230 10.80 -24.00 -9.41
N VAL A 231 10.08 -23.60 -8.36
CA VAL A 231 9.35 -24.49 -7.47
C VAL A 231 8.11 -25.10 -8.12
N LEU A 232 7.73 -24.68 -9.34
CA LEU A 232 6.55 -25.18 -10.03
C LEU A 232 6.80 -26.55 -10.67
N PRO A 233 5.95 -27.55 -10.39
CA PRO A 233 5.97 -28.83 -11.08
C PRO A 233 5.82 -28.67 -12.60
N GLU A 234 6.27 -29.67 -13.36
CA GLU A 234 6.27 -29.64 -14.82
C GLU A 234 4.85 -29.53 -15.39
N GLU A 235 3.86 -30.16 -14.76
CA GLU A 235 2.44 -30.06 -15.10
C GLU A 235 1.85 -28.64 -14.93
N HIS A 236 2.58 -27.75 -14.25
CA HIS A 236 2.19 -26.36 -14.01
C HIS A 236 3.14 -25.36 -14.67
N SER A 237 3.96 -25.82 -15.62
CA SER A 237 4.87 -25.00 -16.41
C SER A 237 4.18 -23.83 -17.14
N PHE A 238 2.90 -23.98 -17.52
CA PHE A 238 2.10 -22.91 -18.12
C PHE A 238 1.94 -21.66 -17.23
N TYR A 239 2.07 -21.80 -15.90
CA TYR A 239 1.98 -20.68 -14.96
C TYR A 239 3.32 -19.98 -14.70
N LYS A 240 4.41 -20.43 -15.34
CA LYS A 240 5.72 -19.79 -15.23
C LYS A 240 5.72 -18.43 -15.91
N LEU A 241 6.53 -17.51 -15.40
CA LEU A 241 6.78 -16.24 -16.07
C LEU A 241 7.66 -16.50 -17.30
N SER A 242 7.34 -15.85 -18.41
CA SER A 242 8.20 -15.88 -19.60
C SER A 242 9.57 -15.26 -19.28
N SER A 243 10.60 -15.67 -20.02
CA SER A 243 11.93 -15.06 -19.91
C SER A 243 11.90 -13.55 -20.13
N MET A 244 11.09 -13.09 -21.09
CA MET A 244 10.90 -11.67 -21.39
C MET A 244 10.23 -10.92 -20.24
N ARG A 245 9.25 -11.54 -19.56
CA ARG A 245 8.62 -10.95 -18.38
C ARG A 245 9.60 -10.83 -17.21
N LYS A 246 10.42 -11.84 -16.97
CA LYS A 246 11.52 -11.79 -15.99
C LYS A 246 12.52 -10.68 -16.32
N GLU A 247 12.93 -10.56 -17.58
CA GLU A 247 13.81 -9.47 -18.06
C GLU A 247 13.18 -8.09 -17.84
N LEU A 248 11.89 -7.94 -18.17
CA LEU A 248 11.16 -6.69 -17.95
C LEU A 248 11.15 -6.31 -16.47
N ILE A 249 10.79 -7.24 -15.58
CA ILE A 249 10.74 -6.99 -14.13
C ILE A 249 12.11 -6.50 -13.63
N LEU A 250 13.20 -7.16 -14.06
CA LEU A 250 14.56 -6.76 -13.69
C LEU A 250 14.91 -5.35 -14.18
N LYS A 251 14.57 -5.02 -15.44
CA LYS A 251 14.79 -3.67 -16.00
C LYS A 251 13.95 -2.60 -15.30
N LEU A 252 12.69 -2.88 -15.00
CA LEU A 252 11.80 -1.96 -14.29
C LEU A 252 12.34 -1.65 -12.90
N LEU A 253 12.68 -2.67 -12.12
CA LEU A 253 13.24 -2.51 -10.78
C LEU A 253 14.56 -1.74 -10.81
N THR A 254 15.44 -2.06 -11.76
CA THR A 254 16.74 -1.38 -11.92
C THR A 254 16.57 0.10 -12.25
N LEU A 255 15.72 0.44 -13.22
CA LEU A 255 15.48 1.82 -13.63
C LEU A 255 14.78 2.62 -12.52
N ARG A 256 13.76 2.04 -11.88
CA ARG A 256 13.06 2.68 -10.76
C ARG A 256 13.99 2.91 -9.59
N TYR A 257 14.81 1.93 -9.20
CA TYR A 257 15.84 2.07 -8.17
C TYR A 257 16.78 3.24 -8.47
N LYS A 258 17.35 3.31 -9.69
CA LYS A 258 18.24 4.41 -10.09
C LYS A 258 17.56 5.78 -9.97
N ASN A 259 16.32 5.90 -10.41
CA ASN A 259 15.56 7.15 -10.28
C ASN A 259 15.32 7.53 -8.81
N ILE A 260 14.97 6.55 -7.96
CA ILE A 260 14.76 6.77 -6.52
C ILE A 260 16.06 7.22 -5.85
N ILE A 261 17.19 6.55 -6.10
CA ILE A 261 18.49 6.93 -5.56
C ILE A 261 18.89 8.35 -6.01
N SER A 262 18.63 8.70 -7.28
CA SER A 262 18.85 10.07 -7.75
C SER A 262 18.08 11.08 -6.91
N ILE A 263 16.79 10.84 -6.66
CA ILE A 263 15.94 11.74 -5.85
C ILE A 263 16.44 11.83 -4.40
N ILE A 264 16.90 10.72 -3.83
CA ILE A 264 17.46 10.70 -2.47
C ILE A 264 18.71 11.58 -2.38
N ASN A 265 19.55 11.59 -3.43
CA ASN A 265 20.83 12.30 -3.44
C ASN A 265 20.77 13.78 -3.89
N GLU A 266 19.63 14.25 -4.41
CA GLU A 266 19.41 15.66 -4.80
C GLU A 266 19.54 16.68 -3.66
#